data_AF-A0A7R8X1I6-F1
#
_entry.id   AF-A0A7R8X1I6-F1
#
_cell.length_a   1.000
_cell.length_b   1.000
_cell.length_c   1.000
_cell.angle_alpha   90.00
_cell.angle_beta   90.00
_cell.angle_gamma   90.00
#
_symmetry.space_group_name_H-M   'P 1'
#
loop_
_entity.id
_entity.type
_entity.pdbx_description
1 polymer ?
#
loop_
_entity_poly.entity_id
_entity_poly.type
_entity_poly.pdbx_seq_one_letter_code
_entity_poly.pdbx_strand_id
1 'polypeptide(L)' 'QLKSEQTVLIFDLGGGTFDVSILTIADGVFEVKATSGNTHLGGEDFDNRLVTHFISDIKRKYNKDI' A
#
# COMPACT_ATOMS: atom_id res chain seq x y z
N GLN A 1 -14.24 6.03 -33.53
CA GLN A 1 -14.78 5.70 -32.20
C GLN A 1 -14.31 6.78 -31.25
N LEU A 2 -15.23 7.52 -30.61
CA LEU A 2 -14.88 8.37 -29.48
C LEU A 2 -14.29 7.44 -28.42
N LYS A 3 -13.06 7.68 -27.96
CA LYS A 3 -12.51 6.90 -26.86
C LYS A 3 -13.38 7.19 -25.64
N SER A 4 -14.14 6.20 -25.17
CA SER A 4 -15.01 6.37 -24.01
C SER A 4 -14.17 6.83 -22.81
N GLU A 5 -14.73 7.73 -22.00
CA GLU A 5 -14.15 8.09 -20.71
C GLU A 5 -13.88 6.83 -19.88
N GLN A 6 -12.67 6.72 -19.34
CA GLN A 6 -12.28 5.60 -18.47
C GLN A 6 -11.90 6.13 -17.10
N THR A 7 -12.48 5.58 -16.05
CA THR A 7 -12.06 5.84 -14.67
C THR A 7 -11.11 4.74 -14.22
N VAL A 8 -9.96 5.12 -13.67
CA VAL A 8 -8.89 4.24 -13.20
C VAL A 8 -8.62 4.51 -11.73
N LEU A 9 -8.53 3.45 -10.93
CA LEU A 9 -8.03 3.48 -9.56
C LEU A 9 -6.54 3.10 -9.58
N ILE A 10 -5.70 3.98 -9.04
CA ILE A 10 -4.30 3.69 -8.76
C ILE A 10 -4.21 3.34 -7.27
N PHE A 11 -3.63 2.18 -6.99
CA PHE A 11 -3.35 1.69 -5.65
C PHE A 11 -1.84 1.51 -5.53
N ASP A 12 -1.20 2.29 -4.66
CA ASP A 12 0.23 2.23 -4.39
C ASP A 12 0.44 1.91 -2.90
N LEU A 13 1.06 0.76 -2.64
CA LEU A 13 1.42 0.33 -1.29
C LEU A 13 2.93 0.09 -1.25
N GLY A 14 3.65 1.14 -0.88
CA GLY A 14 5.11 1.16 -0.82
C GLY A 14 5.66 0.63 0.51
N GLY A 15 6.93 0.92 0.77
CA GLY A 15 7.63 0.49 1.98
C GLY A 15 7.17 1.20 3.26
N GLY A 16 6.74 2.47 3.18
CA GLY A 16 6.29 3.24 4.35
C GLY A 16 5.05 4.09 4.12
N THR A 17 4.56 4.15 2.87
CA THR A 17 3.37 4.93 2.52
C THR A 17 2.38 4.08 1.74
N PHE A 18 1.11 4.42 1.90
CA PHE A 18 0.00 3.83 1.19
C PHE A 18 -0.81 4.95 0.56
N ASP A 19 -0.88 4.99 -0.76
CA ASP A 19 -1.53 6.05 -1.53
C ASP A 19 -2.54 5.47 -2.52
N VAL A 20 -3.68 6.15 -2.65
CA VAL A 20 -4.76 5.79 -3.56
C VAL A 20 -5.19 7.02 -4.34
N SER A 21 -5.26 6.89 -5.66
CA SER A 21 -5.73 7.97 -6.54
C SER A 21 -6.77 7.48 -7.53
N ILE A 22 -7.76 8.33 -7.82
CA ILE A 22 -8.75 8.09 -8.88
C ILE A 22 -8.45 9.04 -10.03
N LEU A 23 -8.26 8.49 -11.23
CA LEU A 23 -8.01 9.24 -12.44
C LEU A 23 -9.12 8.99 -13.46
N THR A 24 -9.42 10.01 -14.25
CA THR A 24 -10.19 9.89 -15.48
C THR A 24 -9.26 10.02 -16.67
N ILE A 25 -9.44 9.18 -17.69
CA ILE A 25 -8.74 9.24 -18.97
C ILE A 25 -9.77 9.48 -20.07
N ALA A 26 -9.64 10.60 -20.78
CA ALA A 26 -10.46 10.94 -21.93
C ALA A 26 -9.57 11.62 -22.98
N ASP A 27 -9.64 11.14 -24.23
CA ASP A 27 -8.89 11.70 -25.37
C ASP A 27 -7.38 11.93 -25.12
N GLY A 28 -6.76 11.06 -24.30
CA GLY A 28 -5.34 11.14 -23.96
C GLY A 28 -5.00 12.15 -22.85
N VAL A 29 -5.99 12.83 -22.29
CA VAL A 29 -5.87 13.68 -21.10
C VAL A 29 -6.08 12.81 -19.86
N PHE A 30 -5.18 12.97 -18.89
CA PHE A 30 -5.26 12.34 -17.57
C PHE A 30 -5.66 13.40 -16.55
N GLU A 31 -6.81 13.21 -15.90
CA GLU A 31 -7.31 14.12 -14.86
C GLU A 31 -7.38 13.39 -13.52
N VAL A 32 -6.72 13.93 -12.50
CA VAL A 32 -6.81 13.40 -11.13
C VAL A 32 -8.10 13.92 -10.49
N LYS A 33 -8.98 13.00 -10.11
CA LYS A 33 -10.26 13.32 -9.45
C LYS A 33 -10.13 13.39 -7.94
N ALA A 34 -9.34 12.51 -7.37
CA ALA A 34 -9.07 12.48 -5.93
C ALA A 34 -7.75 11.75 -5.66
N THR A 35 -7.06 12.16 -4.60
CA THR A 35 -5.93 11.44 -4.03
C THR A 35 -6.05 11.44 -2.51
N SER A 36 -5.73 10.32 -1.88
CA SER A 36 -5.69 10.18 -0.43
C SER A 36 -4.74 9.04 -0.07
N GLY A 37 -4.26 9.03 1.17
CA GLY A 37 -3.28 8.03 1.60
C GLY A 37 -2.93 8.14 3.08
N ASN A 38 -2.06 7.24 3.51
CA ASN A 38 -1.44 7.22 4.82
C ASN A 38 0.09 7.20 4.65
N THR A 39 0.75 8.25 5.14
CA THR A 39 2.21 8.42 5.04
C THR A 39 3.00 7.56 6.03
N HIS A 40 2.32 6.75 6.85
CA HIS A 40 2.90 5.89 7.88
C HIS A 40 2.27 4.49 7.84
N LEU A 41 2.05 3.97 6.65
CA LEU A 41 1.54 2.62 6.44
C LEU A 41 2.22 2.03 5.21
N GLY A 42 2.97 0.95 5.35
CA GLY A 42 3.61 0.27 4.23
C GLY A 42 4.23 -1.07 4.58
N GLY A 43 5.13 -1.53 3.70
CA GLY A 43 5.94 -2.74 3.86
C GLY A 43 6.56 -2.91 5.24
N GLU A 44 7.11 -1.84 5.79
CA GLU A 44 7.80 -1.84 7.08
C GLU A 44 6.87 -2.26 8.23
N ASP A 45 5.58 -1.88 8.19
CA ASP A 45 4.60 -2.32 9.18
C ASP A 45 4.38 -3.84 9.14
N PHE A 46 4.37 -4.41 7.93
CA PHE A 46 4.23 -5.85 7.76
C PHE A 46 5.49 -6.57 8.25
N ASP A 47 6.67 -6.08 7.88
CA ASP A 47 7.95 -6.63 8.32
C ASP A 47 8.06 -6.59 9.86
N ASN A 48 7.75 -5.45 10.48
CA ASN A 48 7.77 -5.29 11.94
C ASN A 48 6.78 -6.22 12.64
N ARG A 49 5.57 -6.40 12.08
CA ARG A 49 4.58 -7.35 12.60
C ARG A 49 5.07 -8.79 12.51
N LEU A 50 5.68 -9.17 11.40
CA LEU A 50 6.23 -10.52 11.21
C LEU A 50 7.40 -10.78 12.14
N VAL A 51 8.34 -9.84 12.28
CA VAL A 51 9.47 -9.94 13.21
C VAL A 51 8.96 -10.10 14.65
N THR A 52 8.03 -9.26 15.08
CA THR A 52 7.43 -9.33 16.41
C THR A 52 6.77 -10.68 16.66
N HIS A 53 6.03 -11.20 15.67
CA HIS A 53 5.42 -12.51 15.74
C HIS A 53 6.47 -13.62 15.93
N PHE A 54 7.53 -13.63 15.13
CA PHE A 54 8.56 -14.66 15.20
C PHE A 54 9.40 -14.59 16.47
N ILE A 55 9.71 -13.40 16.99
CA ILE A 55 10.39 -13.24 18.29
C ILE A 55 9.57 -13.90 19.40
N SER A 56 8.25 -13.62 19.44
CA SER A 56 7.34 -14.23 20.41
C SER A 56 7.33 -15.77 20.30
N ASP A 57 7.30 -16.27 19.07
CA ASP A 57 7.27 -17.70 18.77
C ASP A 57 8.56 -18.42 19.16
N ILE A 58 9.71 -17.80 18.92
CA ILE A 58 11.02 -18.33 19.29
C ILE A 58 11.16 -18.38 20.81
N LYS A 59 10.78 -17.30 21.50
CA LYS A 59 10.81 -17.25 22.97
C LYS A 59 9.95 -18.36 23.57
N ARG A 60 8.76 -18.60 23.02
CA ARG A 60 7.86 -19.68 23.45
C ARG A 60 8.41 -21.08 23.18
N LYS A 61 8.98 -21.34 22.00
CA LYS A 61 9.39 -22.70 21.58
C LYS A 61 10.77 -23.10 22.10
N TYR A 62 11.69 -22.15 22.18
CA TYR A 62 13.11 -22.43 22.43
C TYR A 62 13.64 -21.79 23.72
N ASN A 63 12.83 -20.96 24.41
CA ASN A 63 13.23 -20.21 25.60
C ASN A 63 14.54 -19.43 25.43
N LYS A 64 14.75 -18.91 24.21
CA LYS A 64 15.87 -18.04 23.85
C LYS A 64 15.35 -16.65 23.57
N ASP A 65 16.11 -15.64 24.01
CA ASP A 65 15.90 -14.24 23.67
C ASP A 65 16.81 -13.89 22.47
N ILE A 66 16.31 -13.05 21.56
CA ILE A 66 17.03 -12.59 20.34
C ILE A 66 16.95 -11.07 20.27
#